data_AF-A0A1A3CXQ4-F1
#
_entry.id   AF-A0A1A3CXQ4-F1
#
_cell.length_a   1.000
_cell.length_b   1.000
_cell.length_c   1.000
_cell.angle_alpha   90.00
_cell.angle_beta   90.00
_cell.angle_gamma   90.00
#
_symmetry.space_group_name_H-M   'P 1'
#
loop_
_entity.id
_entity.type
_entity.pdbx_description
1 polymer ?
#
loop_
_entity_poly.entity_id
_entity_poly.type
_entity_poly.pdbx_seq_one_letter_code
_entity_poly.pdbx_strand_id
1 'polypeptide(L)' 'MQVLLHVTRNRAGRRRLEEIAVLRQGDSGRVRAVTAWHADSGMTAEAVELRAMLQSRVPA' A
#
# COMPACT_ATOMS: atom_id res chain seq x y z
N MET A 1 -9.21 -4.44 7.61
CA MET A 1 -7.85 -4.35 7.05
C MET A 1 -7.59 -2.90 6.63
N GLN A 2 -6.36 -2.38 6.76
CA GLN A 2 -6.03 -0.97 6.46
C GLN A 2 -5.15 -0.81 5.19
N VAL A 3 -4.58 -1.90 4.68
CA VAL A 3 -3.67 -1.91 3.54
C VAL A 3 -4.00 -3.06 2.59
N LEU A 4 -3.70 -2.87 1.31
CA LEU A 4 -3.74 -3.87 0.24
C LEU A 4 -2.33 -4.08 -0.31
N LEU A 5 -1.93 -5.34 -0.48
CA LEU A 5 -0.66 -5.73 -1.09
C LEU A 5 -0.94 -6.39 -2.43
N HIS A 6 -0.48 -5.79 -3.52
CA HIS A 6 -0.55 -6.39 -4.84
C HIS A 6 0.76 -7.10 -5.14
N VAL A 7 0.71 -8.42 -5.24
CA VAL A 7 1.86 -9.27 -5.57
C VAL A 7 1.66 -9.87 -6.96
N THR A 8 2.61 -9.61 -7.86
CA THR A 8 2.62 -10.16 -9.22
C THR A 8 3.60 -11.33 -9.32
N ARG A 9 3.51 -12.07 -10.42
CA ARG A 9 4.50 -13.11 -10.78
C ARG A 9 5.13 -12.74 -12.11
N ASN A 10 6.46 -12.67 -12.15
CA ASN A 10 7.16 -12.40 -13.41
C ASN A 10 7.24 -13.66 -14.30
N ARG A 11 7.74 -13.51 -15.53
CA ARG A 11 7.89 -14.63 -16.49
C ARG A 11 8.80 -15.75 -16.00
N ALA A 12 9.71 -15.47 -15.07
CA ALA A 12 10.56 -16.48 -14.41
C ALA A 12 9.87 -17.18 -13.22
N GLY A 13 8.58 -16.91 -13.01
CA GLY A 13 7.80 -17.53 -11.93
C GLY A 13 8.05 -16.93 -10.55
N ARG A 14 8.88 -15.88 -10.42
CA ARG A 14 9.18 -15.26 -9.12
C ARG A 14 8.08 -14.29 -8.73
N ARG A 15 7.67 -14.35 -7.45
CA ARG A 15 6.73 -13.38 -6.87
C ARG A 15 7.47 -12.07 -6.61
N ARG A 16 6.84 -10.94 -6.94
CA ARG A 16 7.31 -9.58 -6.68
C ARG A 16 6.16 -8.79 -6.06
N LEU A 17 6.44 -8.02 -5.01
CA LEU A 17 5.50 -7.01 -4.53
C LEU A 17 5.49 -5.87 -5.54
N GLU A 18 4.35 -5.64 -6.17
CA GLU A 18 4.18 -4.62 -7.20
C GLU A 18 3.67 -3.32 -6.61
N GLU A 19 2.78 -3.40 -5.62
CA GLU A 19 2.16 -2.23 -5.01
C GLU A 19 1.78 -2.46 -3.55
N ILE A 20 1.88 -1.37 -2.77
CA ILE A 20 1.25 -1.21 -1.45
C ILE A 20 0.27 -0.05 -1.55
N ALA A 21 -1.00 -0.32 -1.29
CA ALA A 21 -2.05 0.70 -1.23
C ALA A 21 -2.65 0.78 0.17
N VAL A 22 -2.93 2.00 0.63
CA VAL A 22 -3.70 2.26 1.84
C VAL A 22 -5.19 2.31 1.48
N LEU A 23 -6.04 1.75 2.33
CA LEU A 23 -7.49 1.78 2.14
C LEU A 23 -8.08 2.99 2.87
N ARG A 24 -8.58 3.97 2.10
CA ARG A 24 -9.27 5.15 2.62
C ARG A 24 -10.77 5.01 2.48
N GLN A 25 -11.50 5.36 3.52
CA GLN A 25 -12.94 5.57 3.40
C GLN A 25 -13.18 7.00 2.91
N GLY A 26 -13.86 7.14 1.77
CA GLY A 26 -14.33 8.44 1.29
C GLY A 26 -15.69 8.80 1.89
N ASP A 27 -16.11 10.05 1.71
CA ASP A 27 -17.31 10.65 2.33
C ASP A 27 -18.63 9.93 1.99
N SER A 28 -18.65 9.16 0.91
CA SER A 28 -19.79 8.33 0.49
C SER A 28 -19.82 6.95 1.16
N GLY A 29 -18.95 6.69 2.14
CA GLY A 29 -18.75 5.38 2.76
C GLY A 29 -17.98 4.38 1.89
N ARG A 30 -17.65 4.73 0.64
CA ARG A 30 -16.89 3.89 -0.27
C ARG A 30 -15.41 3.86 0.09
N VAL A 31 -14.83 2.67 0.07
CA VAL A 31 -13.38 2.49 0.27
C VAL A 31 -12.66 2.63 -1.08
N ARG A 32 -11.57 3.39 -1.08
CA ARG A 32 -10.65 3.53 -2.21
C ARG A 32 -9.27 3.04 -1.80
N ALA A 33 -8.62 2.29 -2.70
CA ALA A 33 -7.21 1.97 -2.57
C ALA A 33 -6.40 3.15 -3.11
N VAL A 34 -5.48 3.65 -2.31
CA VAL A 34 -4.59 4.76 -2.65
C VAL A 34 -3.16 4.26 -2.58
N THR A 35 -2.48 4.24 -3.72
CA THR A 35 -1.10 3.75 -3.86
C THR A 35 -0.15 4.56 -2.99
N ALA A 36 0.47 3.92 -2.00
CA ALA A 36 1.52 4.52 -1.16
C ALA A 36 2.92 4.21 -1.71
N TRP A 37 3.07 3.06 -2.39
CA TRP A 37 4.31 2.63 -3.02
C TRP A 37 4.02 1.75 -4.23
N HIS A 38 4.80 1.92 -5.31
CA HIS A 38 4.80 1.05 -6.48
C HIS A 38 6.22 0.62 -6.83
N ALA A 39 6.38 -0.59 -7.35
CA ALA A 39 7.69 -1.19 -7.57
C ALA A 39 8.53 -0.50 -8.66
N ASP A 40 7.88 0.22 -9.56
CA ASP A 40 8.55 0.92 -10.68
C ASP A 40 8.77 2.42 -10.42
N SER A 41 7.99 3.04 -9.52
CA SER A 41 8.06 4.50 -9.24
C SER A 41 8.40 4.84 -7.79
N GLY A 42 8.46 3.84 -6.90
CA GLY A 42 8.78 4.02 -5.49
C GLY A 42 7.63 4.61 -4.68
N MET A 43 7.97 5.41 -3.68
CA MET A 43 6.99 6.02 -2.77
C MET A 43 6.22 7.15 -3.45
N THR A 44 4.93 7.23 -3.17
CA THR A 44 4.08 8.35 -3.61
C THR A 44 3.92 9.39 -2.50
N ALA A 45 3.23 10.50 -2.80
CA ALA A 45 2.84 11.48 -1.79
C ALA A 45 1.99 10.86 -0.65
N GLU A 46 1.29 9.77 -0.95
CA GLU A 46 0.35 9.10 -0.04
C GLU A 46 1.05 8.13 0.92
N ALA A 47 2.38 7.97 0.78
CA ALA A 47 3.20 7.18 1.69
C ALA A 47 3.19 7.67 3.14
N VAL A 48 2.80 8.93 3.39
CA VAL A 48 2.71 9.50 4.75
C VAL A 48 1.76 8.69 5.63
N GLU A 49 0.62 8.27 5.09
CA GLU A 49 -0.37 7.52 5.86
C GLU A 49 0.10 6.09 6.15
N LEU A 50 0.74 5.44 5.18
CA LEU A 50 1.37 4.13 5.39
C LEU A 50 2.42 4.22 6.51
N ARG A 51 3.25 5.27 6.52
CA ARG A 51 4.25 5.49 7.58
C ARG A 51 3.61 5.68 8.96
N ALA A 52 2.54 6.47 9.06
CA ALA A 52 1.80 6.64 10.32
C ALA A 52 1.20 5.32 10.82
N MET A 53 0.65 4.50 9.92
CA MET A 53 0.14 3.17 10.25
C MET A 53 1.25 2.24 10.75
N LEU A 54 2.44 2.28 10.15
CA LEU A 54 3.58 1.48 10.60
C LEU A 54 4.08 1.96 11.98
N GLN A 55 4.25 3.27 12.17
CA GLN A 55 4.70 3.85 13.43
C GLN A 55 3.77 3.54 14.60
N SER A 56 2.46 3.53 14.38
CA SER A 56 1.48 3.16 15.42
C SER A 56 1.48 1.67 15.78
N ARG A 57 2.15 0.82 14.99
CA ARG A 57 2.22 -0.63 15.18
C ARG A 57 3.55 -1.12 15.73
N VAL A 58 4.60 -0.30 15.68
CA VAL A 58 5.90 -0.65 16.25
C VAL A 58 5.78 -0.54 17.78
N PRO A 59 5.95 -1.63 18.54
CA PRO A 59 6.04 -1.55 20.00
C PRO A 59 7.26 -0.72 20.41
N ALA A 60 7.16 -0.01 21.55
CA ALA A 60 8.27 0.74 22.13
C ALA A 60 9.45 -0.16 22.52
#